data_AF-A0A438XP36-F1
#
_entry.id   AF-A0A438XP36-F1
#
_cell.length_a   1.000
_cell.length_b   1.000
_cell.length_c   1.000
_cell.angle_alpha   90.00
_cell.angle_beta   90.00
_cell.angle_gamma   90.00
#
_symmetry.space_group_name_H-M   'P 1'
#
loop_
_entity.id
_entity.type
_entity.pdbx_description
1 polymer ?
#
loop_
_entity_poly.entity_id
_entity_poly.type
_entity_poly.pdbx_seq_one_letter_code
_entity_poly.pdbx_strand_id
1 'polypeptide(L)'
;ILPLLMGASMYWHQSVTPNTMTDPMQAKIFKLLPLLFTIFLITFPAGLVLYWTTNNILSVLQQLIINKVLENKKRMHAQNKKEH
;
A
#
# COMPACT_ATOMS: atom_id res chain seq x y z
N ILE A 1 1.00 -7.97 18.72
CA ILE A 1 2.19 -7.70 17.87
C ILE A 1 1.81 -7.57 16.39
N LEU A 2 1.09 -8.53 15.80
CA LEU A 2 0.61 -8.48 14.40
C LEU A 2 -0.16 -7.20 13.99
N PRO A 3 -1.07 -6.65 14.80
CA PRO A 3 -1.84 -5.46 14.41
C PRO A 3 -0.97 -4.19 14.31
N LEU A 4 0.02 -4.05 15.18
CA LEU A 4 0.98 -2.95 15.13
C LEU A 4 1.82 -2.96 13.85
N LEU A 5 2.25 -4.15 13.40
CA LEU A 5 2.93 -4.33 12.12
C LEU A 5 2.02 -3.96 10.94
N MET A 6 0.75 -4.35 11.00
CA MET A 6 -0.25 -4.03 9.98
C MET A 6 -0.50 -2.51 9.87
N GLY A 7 -0.62 -1.83 11.02
CA GLY A 7 -0.78 -0.38 11.07
C GLY A 7 0.44 0.35 10.48
N ALA A 8 1.65 -0.10 10.82
CA ALA A 8 2.89 0.44 10.26
C ALA A 8 3.01 0.20 8.74
N SER A 9 2.64 -0.99 8.25
CA SER A 9 2.67 -1.29 6.81
C SER A 9 1.66 -0.47 6.02
N MET A 10 0.47 -0.23 6.57
CA MET A 10 -0.53 0.63 5.92
C MET A 10 -0.07 2.09 5.84
N TYR A 11 0.58 2.60 6.89
CA TYR A 11 1.14 3.95 6.87
C TYR A 11 2.22 4.09 5.80
N TRP A 12 3.12 3.11 5.72
CA TRP A 12 4.15 3.09 4.67
C TRP A 12 3.51 3.00 3.28
N HIS A 13 2.53 2.11 3.08
CA HIS A 13 1.85 1.94 1.82
C HIS A 13 1.15 3.22 1.33
N GLN A 14 0.41 3.92 2.21
CA GLN A 14 -0.21 5.22 1.86
C GLN A 14 0.81 6.30 1.48
N SER A 15 2.05 6.21 1.98
CA SER A 15 3.11 7.16 1.63
C SER A 15 3.70 6.91 0.24
N VAL A 16 3.71 5.67 -0.25
CA VAL A 16 4.20 5.33 -1.61
C VAL A 16 3.11 5.34 -2.68
N THR A 17 1.84 5.21 -2.30
CA THR A 17 0.72 5.32 -3.25
C THR A 17 0.50 6.81 -3.60
N PRO A 18 0.47 7.19 -4.88
CA PRO A 18 0.17 8.56 -5.29
C PRO A 18 -1.19 8.98 -4.73
N ASN A 19 -1.19 9.92 -3.79
CA ASN A 19 -2.43 10.44 -3.21
C ASN A 19 -3.12 11.29 -4.28
N THR A 20 -4.10 10.70 -4.97
CA THR A 20 -5.04 11.40 -5.86
C THR A 20 -6.05 12.24 -5.08
N MET A 21 -5.99 12.23 -3.75
CA MET A 21 -6.89 12.97 -2.86
C MET A 21 -6.46 14.43 -2.78
N THR A 22 -7.14 15.28 -3.53
CA THR A 22 -6.94 16.74 -3.57
C THR A 22 -7.58 17.48 -2.38
N ASP A 23 -8.50 16.86 -1.66
CA ASP A 23 -9.18 17.47 -0.51
C ASP A 23 -8.44 17.18 0.83
N PRO A 24 -8.00 18.22 1.56
CA PRO A 24 -7.27 18.08 2.83
C PRO A 24 -8.09 17.40 3.94
N MET A 25 -9.42 17.37 3.87
CA MET A 25 -10.26 16.65 4.83
C MET A 25 -10.18 15.14 4.61
N GLN A 26 -10.29 14.67 3.35
CA GLN A 26 -10.21 13.24 3.04
C GLN A 26 -8.82 12.67 3.33
N ALA A 27 -7.76 13.43 3.08
CA ALA A 27 -6.39 13.03 3.41
C ALA A 27 -6.18 12.78 4.91
N LYS A 28 -6.81 13.60 5.78
CA LYS A 28 -6.75 13.41 7.23
C LYS A 28 -7.48 12.15 7.68
N ILE A 29 -8.64 11.87 7.07
CA ILE A 29 -9.43 10.65 7.34
C ILE A 29 -8.64 9.40 6.90
N PHE A 30 -8.06 9.41 5.71
CA PHE A 30 -7.25 8.30 5.20
C PHE A 30 -6.03 8.00 6.07
N LYS A 31 -5.36 9.03 6.63
CA LYS A 31 -4.23 8.85 7.56
C LYS A 31 -4.65 8.28 8.92
N LEU A 32 -5.88 8.53 9.36
CA LEU A 32 -6.42 8.05 10.63
C LEU A 32 -6.98 6.62 10.52
N LEU A 33 -7.43 6.24 9.32
CA LEU A 33 -8.05 4.94 9.05
C LEU A 33 -7.19 3.74 9.48
N PRO A 34 -5.88 3.65 9.21
CA PRO A 34 -5.04 2.52 9.59
C PRO A 34 -4.96 2.31 11.10
N LEU A 35 -4.96 3.41 11.87
CA LEU A 35 -4.88 3.37 13.32
C LEU A 35 -6.17 2.83 13.93
N LEU A 36 -7.33 3.32 13.45
CA LEU A 36 -8.64 2.83 13.88
C LEU A 36 -8.84 1.36 13.49
N PHE A 37 -8.43 0.98 12.29
CA PHE A 37 -8.52 -0.40 11.81
C PHE A 37 -7.61 -1.35 12.62
N THR A 38 -6.44 -0.88 13.04
CA THR A 38 -5.52 -1.64 13.88
C THR A 38 -6.11 -1.96 15.26
N ILE A 39 -6.77 -0.98 15.89
CA ILE A 39 -7.44 -1.16 17.20
C ILE A 39 -8.68 -2.05 17.04
N PHE A 40 -9.47 -1.84 15.97
CA PHE A 40 -10.64 -2.66 15.65
C PHE A 40 -10.29 -4.13 15.39
N LEU A 41 -9.17 -4.42 14.73
CA LEU A 41 -8.76 -5.80 14.42
C LEU A 41 -8.25 -6.59 15.64
N ILE A 42 -7.91 -5.94 16.76
CA ILE A 42 -7.48 -6.62 18.00
C ILE A 42 -8.64 -7.39 18.64
N THR A 43 -9.88 -6.98 18.41
CA THR A 43 -11.07 -7.68 18.93
C THR A 43 -11.49 -8.87 18.07
N PHE A 44 -10.88 -9.05 16.90
CA PHE A 44 -11.16 -10.15 15.98
C PHE A 44 -10.19 -11.34 16.18
N PRO A 45 -10.63 -12.59 15.84
CA PRO A 45 -9.80 -13.78 16.01
C PRO A 45 -8.45 -13.68 15.29
N ALA A 46 -7.37 -14.03 15.99
CA ALA A 46 -6.00 -13.88 15.49
C ALA A 46 -5.71 -14.60 14.15
N GLY A 47 -6.42 -15.69 13.86
CA GLY A 47 -6.29 -16.42 12.59
C GLY A 47 -6.78 -15.63 11.38
N LEU A 48 -7.87 -14.87 11.51
CA LEU A 48 -8.38 -14.00 10.44
C LEU A 48 -7.40 -12.86 10.16
N VAL A 49 -6.85 -12.26 11.23
CA VAL A 49 -5.87 -11.18 11.12
C VAL A 49 -4.57 -11.69 10.47
N LEU A 50 -4.07 -12.85 10.88
CA LEU A 50 -2.86 -13.46 10.32
C LEU A 50 -3.02 -13.79 8.82
N TYR A 51 -4.16 -14.35 8.42
CA TYR A 51 -4.48 -14.59 7.01
C TYR A 51 -4.43 -13.28 6.21
N TRP A 52 -5.07 -12.24 6.73
CA TRP A 52 -5.13 -10.95 6.04
C TRP A 52 -3.77 -10.25 5.97
N THR A 53 -2.97 -10.29 7.05
CA THR A 53 -1.60 -9.75 7.07
C THR A 53 -0.71 -10.48 6.05
N THR A 54 -0.76 -11.80 6.02
CA THR A 54 0.04 -12.60 5.07
C THR A 54 -0.33 -12.29 3.62
N ASN A 55 -1.62 -12.17 3.33
CA ASN A 55 -2.11 -11.82 2.00
C ASN A 55 -1.70 -10.39 1.58
N ASN A 56 -1.77 -9.41 2.50
CA ASN A 56 -1.30 -8.05 2.24
C ASN A 56 0.20 -8.00 1.95
N ILE A 57 1.03 -8.76 2.67
CA ILE A 57 2.48 -8.83 2.42
C ILE A 57 2.76 -9.37 1.00
N LEU A 58 2.10 -10.46 0.61
CA LEU A 58 2.21 -11.03 -0.74
C LEU A 58 1.75 -10.04 -1.81
N SER A 59 0.62 -9.36 -1.59
CA SER A 59 0.10 -8.36 -2.51
C SER A 59 1.05 -7.17 -2.69
N VAL A 60 1.69 -6.70 -1.61
CA VAL A 60 2.70 -5.63 -1.68
C VAL A 60 3.94 -6.10 -2.45
N LEU A 61 4.42 -7.33 -2.20
CA LEU A 61 5.54 -7.90 -2.95
C LEU A 61 5.24 -7.98 -4.45
N GLN A 62 4.04 -8.46 -4.80
CA GLN A 62 3.57 -8.48 -6.19
C GLN A 62 3.53 -7.07 -6.79
N GLN A 63 3.00 -6.10 -6.06
CA GLN A 63 2.91 -4.71 -6.52
C GLN A 63 4.30 -4.09 -6.74
N LEU A 64 5.28 -4.38 -5.90
CA LEU A 64 6.67 -3.91 -6.07
C LEU A 64 7.29 -4.44 -7.37
N ILE A 65 7.07 -5.72 -7.67
CA ILE A 65 7.54 -6.35 -8.91
C ILE A 65 6.87 -5.68 -10.12
N ILE A 66 5.54 -5.53 -10.10
CA ILE A 66 4.77 -4.90 -11.19
C ILE A 66 5.24 -3.46 -11.42
N ASN A 67 5.42 -2.67 -10.36
CA ASN A 67 5.88 -1.29 -10.47
C ASN A 67 7.26 -1.21 -11.15
N LYS A 68 8.19 -2.10 -10.80
CA LYS A 68 9.52 -2.18 -11.41
C LYS A 68 9.45 -2.55 -12.89
N VAL A 69 8.58 -3.50 -13.25
CA VAL A 69 8.35 -3.89 -14.65
C VAL A 69 7.73 -2.74 -15.45
N LEU A 70 6.74 -2.04 -14.89
CA LEU A 70 6.13 -0.87 -15.53
C LEU A 70 7.11 0.28 -15.73
N GLU A 71 7.99 0.54 -14.76
CA GLU A 71 9.04 1.57 -14.90
C GLU A 71 9.98 1.24 -16.06
N ASN A 72 10.46 0.00 -16.13
CA ASN A 72 11.30 -0.46 -17.23
C ASN A 72 10.59 -0.30 -18.58
N LYS A 73 9.31 -0.68 -18.67
CA LYS A 73 8.51 -0.52 -19.88
C LYS A 73 8.38 0.96 -20.28
N LYS A 74 8.12 1.86 -19.33
CA LYS A 74 8.05 3.32 -19.57
C LYS A 74 9.38 3.88 -20.09
N ARG A 75 10.51 3.45 -19.54
CA ARG A 75 11.85 3.86 -19.99
C ARG A 75 12.12 3.45 -21.45
N MET A 76 11.79 2.21 -21.81
CA MET A 76 11.95 1.72 -23.20
C MET A 76 11.08 2.50 -24.18
N HIS A 77 9.81 2.79 -23.84
CA HIS A 77 8.95 3.61 -24.68
C HIS A 77 9.44 5.07 -24.82
N ALA A 78 10.01 5.64 -23.75
CA ALA A 78 10.60 6.98 -23.79
C ALA A 78 11.88 7.04 -24.65
N GLN A 79 12.64 5.94 -24.72
CA GLN A 79 13.84 5.83 -25.54
C GLN A 79 13.50 5.66 -27.03
N ASN A 80 12.56 4.77 -27.37
CA ASN A 80 12.07 4.62 -28.75
C ASN A 80 11.45 5.91 -29.32
N LYS A 81 10.82 6.75 -28.48
CA LYS A 81 10.28 8.05 -28.92
C LYS A 81 11.36 9.11 -29.20
N LYS A 82 12.58 8.96 -28.68
CA LYS A 82 13.70 9.88 -28.96
C LYS A 82 14.49 9.51 -30.22
N GLU A 83 14.35 8.27 -30.67
CA GLU A 83 15.04 7.74 -31.87
C GLU A 83 14.21 7.91 -33.16
N HIS A 84 12.98 8.41 -33.05
CA HIS A 84 12.07 8.79 -34.14
C HIS A 84 11.78 10.28 -34.11
#